data_AF-A0A2E8KCC6-F1
#
_entry.id   AF-A0A2E8KCC6-F1
#
_cell.length_a   1.000
_cell.length_b   1.000
_cell.length_c   1.000
_cell.angle_alpha   90.00
_cell.angle_beta   90.00
_cell.angle_gamma   90.00
#
_symmetry.space_group_name_H-M   'P 1'
#
loop_
_entity.id
_entity.type
_entity.pdbx_description
1 polymer ?
#
loop_
_entity_poly.entity_id
_entity_poly.type
_entity_poly.pdbx_seq_one_letter_code
_entity_poly.pdbx_strand_id
1 'polypeptide(L)'
;MLVRKDSDQSSTQTADGNLYQALFDNSPDAILIVKDSKFVECNQSAIDMLGFLDMDELLQSHPSDISPEYQPDGQTSLDKANKIMANASSQHRQRFEWVHLRADGGSLRRLSSSITKPLNYCIKQLYDPVNDPTTDNLYSKYS
;
A
#
# COMPACT_ATOMS: atom_id res chain seq x y z
N MET A 1 40.40 -29.80 19.36
CA MET A 1 40.70 -28.34 19.32
C MET A 1 40.92 -28.00 17.84
N LEU A 2 40.12 -27.26 17.07
CA LEU A 2 38.90 -26.45 17.17
C LEU A 2 38.23 -26.54 15.77
N VAL A 3 37.02 -27.10 15.67
CA VAL A 3 35.73 -26.43 15.31
C VAL A 3 35.72 -25.60 14.01
N ARG A 4 34.87 -26.05 13.09
CA ARG A 4 34.45 -25.44 11.81
C ARG A 4 33.81 -24.07 12.01
N LYS A 5 33.88 -23.20 10.99
CA LYS A 5 32.82 -22.22 10.72
C LYS A 5 32.55 -22.19 9.23
N ASP A 6 31.55 -22.98 8.85
CA ASP A 6 30.73 -22.75 7.68
C ASP A 6 30.05 -21.38 7.87
N SER A 7 30.24 -20.47 6.93
CA SER A 7 29.52 -19.20 6.87
C SER A 7 28.16 -19.42 6.25
N ASP A 8 27.21 -19.88 7.07
CA ASP A 8 25.78 -19.87 6.77
C ASP A 8 25.27 -18.42 6.88
N GLN A 9 24.92 -17.82 5.74
CA GLN A 9 24.09 -16.62 5.68
C GLN A 9 22.64 -17.06 5.87
N SER A 10 22.21 -17.24 7.12
CA SER A 10 20.82 -17.52 7.45
C SER A 10 20.05 -16.20 7.54
N SER A 11 19.41 -15.81 6.45
CA SER A 11 18.43 -14.73 6.39
C SER A 11 17.19 -15.19 7.17
N THR A 12 16.98 -14.66 8.36
CA THR A 12 15.80 -14.96 9.19
C THR A 12 14.56 -14.34 8.54
N GLN A 13 13.94 -15.06 7.60
CA GLN A 13 12.66 -14.68 6.99
C GLN A 13 11.53 -15.14 7.91
N THR A 14 10.84 -14.20 8.56
CA THR A 14 9.70 -14.53 9.42
C THR A 14 8.56 -15.09 8.56
N ALA A 15 7.84 -16.09 9.07
CA ALA A 15 6.74 -16.75 8.34
C ALA A 15 5.65 -15.76 7.86
N ASP A 16 5.47 -14.65 8.56
CA ASP A 16 4.51 -13.59 8.22
C ASP A 16 4.89 -12.79 6.97
N GLY A 17 6.19 -12.56 6.75
CA GLY A 17 6.68 -11.87 5.55
C GLY A 17 6.42 -12.67 4.28
N ASN A 18 6.62 -13.99 4.35
CA ASN A 18 6.38 -14.90 3.23
C ASN A 18 4.89 -15.01 2.87
N LEU A 19 3.98 -14.98 3.86
CA LEU A 19 2.54 -15.04 3.59
C LEU A 19 2.02 -13.75 2.98
N TYR A 20 2.41 -12.59 3.50
CA TYR A 20 2.02 -11.30 2.93
C TYR A 20 2.44 -11.22 1.46
N GLN A 21 3.71 -11.50 1.19
CA GLN A 21 4.27 -11.41 -0.15
C GLN A 21 3.60 -12.42 -1.10
N ALA A 22 3.36 -13.65 -0.65
CA ALA A 22 2.62 -14.63 -1.43
C ALA A 22 1.18 -14.19 -1.76
N LEU A 23 0.44 -13.62 -0.79
CA LEU A 23 -0.93 -13.13 -1.04
C LEU A 23 -0.94 -11.91 -1.97
N PHE A 24 0.02 -11.01 -1.81
CA PHE A 24 0.17 -9.83 -2.64
C PHE A 24 0.50 -10.18 -4.09
N ASP A 25 1.55 -10.99 -4.29
CA ASP A 25 2.09 -11.37 -5.60
C ASP A 25 1.11 -12.25 -6.39
N ASN A 26 0.39 -13.14 -5.71
CA ASN A 26 -0.53 -14.08 -6.37
C ASN A 26 -1.98 -13.60 -6.40
N SER A 27 -2.28 -12.39 -5.92
CA SER A 27 -3.63 -11.83 -5.99
C SER A 27 -4.02 -11.54 -7.45
N PRO A 28 -5.18 -12.02 -7.92
CA PRO A 28 -5.68 -11.68 -9.26
C PRO A 28 -6.19 -10.22 -9.33
N ASP A 29 -6.49 -9.61 -8.18
CA ASP A 29 -6.84 -8.21 -8.10
C ASP A 29 -5.58 -7.34 -8.17
N ALA A 30 -5.67 -6.22 -8.89
CA ALA A 30 -4.64 -5.20 -8.90
C ALA A 30 -4.54 -4.54 -7.53
N ILE A 31 -3.34 -4.56 -6.93
CA ILE A 31 -3.05 -3.94 -5.64
C ILE A 31 -1.99 -2.88 -5.84
N LEU A 32 -2.29 -1.66 -5.39
CA LEU A 32 -1.41 -0.50 -5.40
C LEU A 32 -1.28 0.03 -3.98
N ILE A 33 -0.04 0.18 -3.49
CA ILE A 33 0.24 0.76 -2.18
C ILE A 33 0.73 2.18 -2.37
N VAL A 34 0.03 3.11 -1.74
CA VAL A 34 0.36 4.54 -1.78
C VAL A 34 0.92 4.96 -0.44
N LYS A 35 2.06 5.66 -0.47
CA LYS A 35 2.67 6.31 0.70
C LYS A 35 3.21 7.68 0.26
N ASP A 36 3.06 8.68 1.11
CA ASP A 36 3.52 10.05 0.85
C ASP A 36 3.07 10.57 -0.54
N SER A 37 1.82 10.25 -0.89
CA SER A 37 1.15 10.58 -2.16
C SER A 37 1.70 9.90 -3.42
N LYS A 38 2.51 8.86 -3.28
CA LYS A 38 3.11 8.14 -4.41
C LYS A 38 2.89 6.64 -4.31
N PHE A 39 2.84 5.97 -5.45
CA PHE A 39 2.94 4.51 -5.46
C PHE A 39 4.32 4.07 -4.96
N VAL A 40 4.33 3.21 -3.95
CA VAL A 40 5.56 2.65 -3.37
C VAL A 40 5.68 1.15 -3.57
N GLU A 41 4.57 0.48 -3.90
CA GLU A 41 4.56 -0.96 -4.18
C GLU A 41 3.31 -1.31 -5.02
N CYS A 42 3.42 -2.30 -5.88
CA CYS A 42 2.29 -2.86 -6.62
C CYS A 42 2.54 -4.31 -7.02
N ASN A 43 1.48 -5.10 -7.20
CA ASN A 43 1.60 -6.47 -7.67
C ASN A 43 1.58 -6.56 -9.21
N GLN A 44 1.94 -7.73 -9.76
CA GLN A 44 1.97 -7.95 -11.20
C GLN A 44 0.60 -7.70 -11.87
N SER A 45 -0.50 -8.07 -11.20
CA SER A 45 -1.86 -7.81 -11.68
C SER A 45 -2.13 -6.32 -11.91
N ALA A 46 -1.53 -5.42 -11.12
CA ALA A 46 -1.63 -3.98 -11.34
C ALA A 46 -0.89 -3.52 -12.61
N ILE A 47 0.31 -4.05 -12.86
CA ILE A 47 1.12 -3.76 -14.06
C ILE A 47 0.38 -4.18 -15.32
N ASP A 48 -0.09 -5.43 -15.36
CA ASP A 48 -0.82 -5.98 -16.51
C ASP A 48 -2.13 -5.21 -16.78
N MET A 49 -2.83 -4.84 -15.69
CA MET A 49 -4.09 -4.11 -15.76
C MET A 49 -3.92 -2.65 -16.20
N LEU A 50 -2.82 -2.00 -15.84
CA LEU A 50 -2.52 -0.63 -16.24
C LEU A 50 -1.71 -0.56 -17.55
N GLY A 51 -1.21 -1.69 -18.04
CA GLY A 51 -0.48 -1.78 -19.30
C GLY A 51 0.92 -1.19 -19.23
N PHE A 52 1.54 -1.17 -18.05
CA PHE A 52 2.95 -0.80 -17.91
C PHE A 52 3.86 -1.97 -18.30
N LEU A 53 5.05 -1.66 -18.81
CA LEU A 53 6.07 -2.67 -19.13
C LEU A 53 6.99 -2.95 -17.94
N ASP A 54 7.16 -1.95 -17.08
CA ASP A 54 8.03 -2.01 -15.92
C ASP A 54 7.32 -1.43 -14.70
N MET A 55 7.61 -2.03 -13.54
CA MET A 55 7.11 -1.58 -12.25
C MET A 55 7.68 -0.22 -11.89
N ASP A 56 8.96 0.02 -12.19
CA ASP A 56 9.65 1.26 -11.82
C ASP A 56 9.05 2.51 -12.49
N GLU A 57 8.40 2.37 -13.65
CA GLU A 57 7.69 3.46 -14.32
C GLU A 57 6.40 3.87 -13.58
N LEU A 58 5.74 2.90 -12.94
CA LEU A 58 4.53 3.13 -12.16
C LEU A 58 4.87 3.63 -10.76
N LEU A 59 5.94 3.11 -10.16
CA LEU A 59 6.41 3.56 -8.85
C LEU A 59 6.81 5.03 -8.89
N GLN A 60 6.67 5.70 -7.75
CA GLN A 60 6.93 7.14 -7.57
C GLN A 60 6.01 8.11 -8.32
N SER A 61 5.09 7.60 -9.15
CA SER A 61 4.02 8.39 -9.76
C SER A 61 2.90 8.68 -8.77
N HIS A 62 2.28 9.85 -8.89
CA HIS A 62 1.07 10.17 -8.14
C HIS A 62 -0.15 9.51 -8.80
N PRO A 63 -1.20 9.09 -8.06
CA PRO A 63 -2.38 8.47 -8.65
C PRO A 63 -3.07 9.30 -9.75
N SER A 64 -2.97 10.63 -9.68
CA SER A 64 -3.51 11.52 -10.72
C SER A 64 -2.72 11.49 -12.03
N ASP A 65 -1.43 11.16 -12.00
CA ASP A 65 -0.54 11.25 -13.16
C ASP A 65 -0.86 10.18 -14.20
N ILE A 66 -1.42 9.05 -13.73
CA ILE A 66 -1.85 7.92 -14.56
C ILE A 66 -3.37 7.88 -14.75
N SER A 67 -4.04 9.01 -14.58
CA SER A 67 -5.51 9.12 -14.58
C SER A 67 -5.97 10.22 -15.53
N PRO A 68 -7.20 10.15 -16.08
CA PRO A 68 -7.76 11.27 -16.85
C PRO A 68 -7.86 12.52 -15.98
N GLU A 69 -7.92 13.70 -16.60
CA GLU A 69 -8.04 14.97 -15.86
C GLU A 69 -9.24 14.97 -14.90
N TYR A 70 -10.38 14.41 -15.34
CA TYR A 70 -11.61 14.31 -14.58
C TYR A 70 -12.01 12.85 -14.33
N GLN A 71 -12.46 12.60 -13.10
CA GLN A 71 -13.03 11.32 -12.69
C GLN A 71 -14.53 11.28 -13.00
N PRO A 72 -15.17 10.10 -13.01
CA PRO A 72 -16.58 9.96 -13.41
C PRO A 72 -17.61 10.76 -12.58
N ASP A 73 -17.21 11.21 -11.39
CA ASP A 73 -17.99 12.07 -10.50
C ASP A 73 -17.77 13.57 -10.77
N GLY A 74 -17.03 13.93 -11.81
CA GLY A 74 -16.76 15.30 -12.24
C GLY A 74 -15.65 16.02 -11.46
N GLN A 75 -15.07 15.39 -10.43
CA GLN A 75 -13.92 15.94 -9.71
C GLN A 75 -12.64 15.77 -10.53
N THR A 76 -11.68 16.67 -10.38
CA THR A 76 -10.34 16.45 -10.95
C THR A 76 -9.68 15.27 -10.25
N SER A 77 -8.88 14.50 -10.98
CA SER A 77 -8.13 13.39 -10.39
C SER A 77 -7.20 13.86 -9.27
N LEU A 78 -6.56 15.02 -9.44
CA LEU A 78 -5.66 15.57 -8.42
C LEU A 78 -6.42 15.89 -7.12
N ASP A 79 -7.52 16.65 -7.20
CA ASP A 79 -8.27 17.05 -6.01
C ASP A 79 -8.89 15.85 -5.31
N LYS A 80 -9.42 14.90 -6.10
CA LYS A 80 -10.01 13.68 -5.56
C LYS A 80 -8.98 12.80 -4.86
N ALA A 81 -7.80 12.58 -5.47
CA ALA A 81 -6.70 11.84 -4.85
C ALA A 81 -6.26 12.49 -3.55
N ASN A 82 -5.99 13.80 -3.56
CA ASN A 82 -5.57 14.56 -2.39
C ASN A 82 -6.61 14.48 -1.26
N LYS A 83 -7.89 14.63 -1.58
CA LYS A 83 -8.98 14.50 -0.61
C LYS A 83 -9.05 13.10 -0.01
N ILE A 84 -8.89 12.06 -0.82
CA ILE A 84 -8.90 10.68 -0.33
C ILE A 84 -7.69 10.43 0.58
N MET A 85 -6.48 10.86 0.20
CA MET A 85 -5.28 10.68 1.01
C MET A 85 -5.33 11.49 2.32
N ALA A 86 -5.86 12.72 2.29
CA ALA A 86 -6.08 13.51 3.49
C ALA A 86 -7.06 12.83 4.47
N ASN A 87 -8.14 12.24 3.94
CA ASN A 87 -9.13 11.50 4.73
C ASN A 87 -8.64 10.11 5.16
N ALA A 88 -7.69 9.54 4.41
CA ALA A 88 -7.08 8.27 4.77
C ALA A 88 -6.42 8.38 6.15
N SER A 89 -5.98 9.56 6.60
CA SER A 89 -5.44 9.80 7.95
C SER A 89 -6.47 9.76 9.08
N SER A 90 -7.76 9.95 8.80
CA SER A 90 -8.83 9.98 9.83
C SER A 90 -9.75 8.77 9.79
N GLN A 91 -9.86 8.07 8.65
CA GLN A 91 -10.76 6.92 8.46
C GLN A 91 -9.99 5.60 8.37
N HIS A 92 -10.58 4.51 8.87
CA HIS A 92 -9.97 3.16 8.84
C HIS A 92 -9.94 2.56 7.42
N ARG A 93 -10.99 2.80 6.64
CA ARG A 93 -11.16 2.28 5.27
C ARG A 93 -12.11 3.16 4.48
N GLN A 94 -11.78 3.40 3.21
CA GLN A 94 -12.63 4.13 2.28
C GLN A 94 -12.74 3.38 0.95
N ARG A 95 -13.93 3.39 0.35
CA ARG A 95 -14.18 2.79 -0.97
C ARG A 95 -14.74 3.85 -1.91
N PHE A 96 -14.22 3.89 -3.14
CA PHE A 96 -14.60 4.88 -4.14
C PHE A 96 -14.37 4.32 -5.55
N GLU A 97 -15.07 4.88 -6.53
CA GLU A 97 -14.84 4.58 -7.94
C GLU A 97 -13.71 5.46 -8.48
N TRP A 98 -12.81 4.85 -9.22
CA TRP A 98 -11.66 5.50 -9.84
C TRP A 98 -11.47 5.00 -11.28
N VAL A 99 -10.94 5.85 -12.15
CA VAL A 99 -10.58 5.52 -13.52
C VAL A 99 -9.09 5.82 -13.74
N HIS A 100 -8.37 4.85 -14.31
CA HIS A 100 -6.99 4.99 -14.74
C HIS A 100 -6.87 4.98 -16.28
N LEU A 101 -5.88 5.72 -16.78
CA LEU A 101 -5.36 5.58 -18.14
C LEU A 101 -4.47 4.35 -18.21
N ARG A 102 -4.51 3.64 -19.33
CA ARG A 102 -3.52 2.60 -19.59
C ARG A 102 -2.29 3.20 -20.26
N ALA A 103 -1.10 2.79 -19.84
CA ALA A 103 0.16 3.27 -20.41
C ALA A 103 0.34 2.82 -21.87
N ASP A 104 -0.18 1.64 -22.23
CA ASP A 104 -0.19 1.12 -23.60
C ASP A 104 -1.22 1.78 -24.54
N GLY A 105 -1.95 2.81 -24.07
CA GLY A 105 -2.99 3.49 -24.85
C GLY A 105 -4.29 2.70 -25.01
N GLY A 106 -4.44 1.58 -24.30
CA GLY A 106 -5.69 0.82 -24.26
C GLY A 106 -6.84 1.55 -23.55
N SER A 107 -8.03 0.93 -23.56
CA SER A 107 -9.23 1.50 -22.95
C SER A 107 -9.06 1.80 -21.45
N LEU A 108 -9.63 2.92 -21.01
CA LEU A 108 -9.73 3.32 -19.61
C LEU A 108 -10.23 2.17 -18.73
N ARG A 109 -9.59 1.98 -17.57
CA ARG A 109 -10.01 0.99 -16.58
C ARG A 109 -10.71 1.70 -15.43
N ARG A 110 -12.01 1.45 -15.28
CA ARG A 110 -12.77 1.85 -14.09
C ARG A 110 -12.65 0.76 -13.04
N LEU A 111 -12.20 1.12 -11.85
CA LEU A 111 -12.00 0.22 -10.74
C LEU A 111 -12.69 0.76 -9.48
N SER A 112 -13.24 -0.16 -8.70
CA SER A 112 -13.65 0.12 -7.34
C SER A 112 -12.41 0.05 -6.45
N SER A 113 -11.88 1.21 -6.08
CA SER A 113 -10.67 1.32 -5.28
C SER A 113 -11.02 1.33 -3.80
N SER A 114 -10.22 0.63 -2.99
CA SER A 114 -10.31 0.66 -1.53
C SER A 114 -8.97 1.07 -0.94
N ILE A 115 -8.94 2.13 -0.15
CA ILE A 115 -7.76 2.51 0.62
C ILE A 115 -8.01 2.12 2.07
N THR A 116 -7.04 1.39 2.63
CA THR A 116 -7.09 0.85 3.99
C THR A 116 -5.79 1.19 4.69
N LYS A 117 -5.87 1.65 5.94
CA LYS A 117 -4.66 1.84 6.74
C LYS A 117 -4.05 0.51 7.15
N PRO A 118 -2.71 0.39 7.24
CA PRO A 118 -2.10 -0.77 7.88
C PRO A 118 -2.51 -0.82 9.37
N LEU A 119 -2.77 -2.04 9.87
CA LEU A 119 -3.31 -2.29 11.22
C LEU A 119 -2.48 -1.64 12.34
N ASN A 120 -1.16 -1.52 12.12
CA ASN A 120 -0.22 -0.92 13.08
C ASN A 120 -0.51 0.57 13.34
N TYR A 121 -1.07 1.31 12.37
CA TYR A 121 -1.48 2.70 12.56
C TYR A 121 -2.72 2.79 13.45
N CYS A 122 -3.65 1.85 13.29
CA CYS A 122 -4.86 1.77 14.09
C CYS A 122 -4.57 1.46 15.56
N ILE A 123 -3.59 0.58 15.82
CA ILE A 123 -3.12 0.29 17.20
C ILE A 123 -2.49 1.55 17.83
N LYS A 124 -1.71 2.34 17.09
CA LYS A 124 -1.13 3.60 17.60
C LYS A 124 -2.19 4.68 17.90
N GLN A 125 -3.28 4.77 17.15
CA GLN A 125 -4.38 5.69 17.48
C GLN A 125 -5.20 5.25 18.71
N LEU A 126 -5.32 3.94 18.93
CA LEU A 126 -5.93 3.40 20.14
C LEU A 126 -5.01 3.56 21.37
N TYR A 127 -3.70 3.66 21.15
CA TYR A 127 -2.67 3.80 22.18
C TYR A 127 -2.04 5.20 22.11
N ASP A 128 -2.81 6.22 22.51
CA ASP A 128 -2.31 7.58 22.71
C ASP A 128 -1.93 7.77 24.18
N PRO A 129 -0.63 7.75 24.55
CA PRO A 129 -0.18 7.80 25.94
C PRO A 129 -0.53 9.12 26.64
N VAL A 130 -1.01 10.13 25.89
CA VAL A 130 -1.49 11.39 26.47
C VAL A 130 -2.83 11.21 27.24
N ASN A 131 -3.56 10.10 27.03
CA ASN A 131 -4.89 9.88 27.64
C ASN A 131 -5.05 8.61 28.50
N ASP A 132 -4.00 7.81 28.75
CA ASP A 132 -4.12 6.60 29.58
C ASP A 132 -3.04 6.51 30.69
N PRO A 133 -3.42 6.73 31.97
CA PRO A 133 -2.49 6.71 33.10
C PRO A 133 -2.06 5.29 33.54
N THR A 134 -2.40 4.22 32.82
CA THR A 134 -2.13 2.84 33.26
C THR A 134 -1.01 2.10 32.51
N THR A 135 -0.22 2.78 31.70
CA THR A 135 0.63 2.16 30.66
C THR A 135 2.05 1.76 31.07
N ASP A 136 2.29 1.34 32.31
CA ASP A 136 3.66 1.05 32.78
C ASP A 136 4.10 -0.43 32.67
N ASN A 137 3.37 -1.35 32.01
CA ASN A 137 3.80 -2.76 32.02
C ASN A 137 3.32 -3.70 30.91
N LEU A 138 3.43 -3.35 29.62
CA LEU A 138 3.09 -4.29 28.54
C LEU A 138 4.20 -4.60 27.52
N TYR A 139 5.40 -4.02 27.64
CA TYR A 139 6.50 -4.28 26.70
C TYR A 139 7.76 -4.95 27.26
N SER A 140 7.80 -5.37 28.53
CA SER A 140 8.99 -6.07 29.08
C SER A 140 9.18 -7.52 28.57
N LYS A 141 8.29 -8.02 27.70
CA LYS A 141 8.30 -9.43 27.26
C LYS A 141 8.75 -9.67 25.81
N TYR A 142 9.19 -8.63 25.11
CA TYR A 142 9.65 -8.73 23.72
C TYR A 142 11.03 -8.08 23.50
N SER A 143 11.90 -8.09 24.51
CA SER A 143 13.33 -7.78 24.38
C SER A 143 14.18 -9.04 24.43
#